data_AF-A0ABD5DGE2-F1
#
_entry.id   AF-A0ABD5DGE2-F1
#
_cell.length_a   1.000
_cell.length_b   1.000
_cell.length_c   1.000
_cell.angle_alpha   90.00
_cell.angle_beta   90.00
_cell.angle_gamma   90.00
#
_symmetry.space_group_name_H-M   'P 1'
#
loop_
_entity.id
_entity.type
_entity.pdbx_description
1 polymer ?
#
loop_
_entity_poly.entity_id
_entity_poly.type
_entity_poly.pdbx_seq_one_letter_code
_entity_poly.pdbx_strand_id
1 'polypeptide(L)' 'MASLMEVRDMLALQGRMEAKQLSARLQTPQPLIDAM' A
#
# COMPACT_ATOMS: atom_id res chain seq x y z
N MET A 1 -1.06 11.10 -3.22
CA MET A 1 0.03 10.34 -3.85
C MET A 1 0.63 9.50 -2.76
N ALA A 2 0.43 8.18 -2.76
CA ALA A 2 1.02 7.34 -1.73
C ALA A 2 2.54 7.28 -1.86
N SER A 3 3.20 7.22 -0.72
CA SER A 3 4.64 7.08 -0.55
C SER A 3 5.00 5.71 0.05
N LEU A 4 6.26 5.31 -0.11
CA LEU A 4 6.80 4.10 0.53
C LEU A 4 6.63 4.12 2.07
N MET A 5 6.66 5.31 2.69
CA MET A 5 6.45 5.43 4.14
C MET A 5 5.00 5.11 4.51
N GLU A 6 4.01 5.61 3.77
CA GLU A 6 2.60 5.30 4.03
C GLU A 6 2.27 3.82 3.80
N VAL A 7 2.88 3.19 2.78
CA VAL A 7 2.78 1.75 2.56
C VAL A 7 3.34 0.98 3.76
N ARG A 8 4.56 1.32 4.20
CA ARG A 8 5.20 0.69 5.36
C ARG A 8 4.37 0.87 6.62
N ASP A 9 3.91 2.08 6.90
CA ASP A 9 3.17 2.38 8.13
C ASP A 9 1.84 1.62 8.16
N MET A 10 1.16 1.50 7.01
CA MET A 10 -0.05 0.69 6.91
C MET A 10 0.22 -0.79 7.13
N LEU A 11 1.30 -1.33 6.55
CA LEU A 11 1.70 -2.73 6.76
C LEU A 11 2.14 -2.98 8.20
N ALA A 12 2.83 -2.05 8.84
CA ALA A 12 3.24 -2.14 10.24
C ALA A 12 2.02 -2.18 11.19
N LEU A 13 0.98 -1.41 10.89
CA LEU A 13 -0.26 -1.38 11.68
C LEU A 13 -1.14 -2.61 11.48
N GLN A 14 -1.20 -3.13 10.25
CA GLN A 14 -2.11 -4.24 9.89
C GLN A 14 -1.40 -5.61 9.92
N GLY A 15 -0.07 -5.63 10.07
CA GLY A 15 0.81 -6.80 10.04
C GLY A 15 1.00 -7.36 8.63
N ARG A 16 -0.09 -7.57 7.89
CA ARG A 16 -0.08 -8.03 6.51
C ARG A 16 -1.26 -7.49 5.74
N MET A 17 -1.08 -7.27 4.45
CA MET A 17 -2.14 -6.84 3.56
C MET A 17 -1.86 -7.31 2.13
N GLU A 18 -2.90 -7.67 1.39
CA GLU A 18 -2.77 -7.93 -0.04
C GLU A 18 -2.56 -6.62 -0.81
N ALA A 19 -1.75 -6.66 -1.86
CA ALA A 19 -1.45 -5.48 -2.67
C ALA A 19 -2.71 -4.78 -3.22
N LYS A 20 -3.76 -5.54 -3.54
CA LYS A 20 -5.08 -5.02 -3.97
C LYS A 20 -5.81 -4.24 -2.88
N GLN A 21 -5.73 -4.72 -1.64
CA GLN A 21 -6.32 -4.04 -0.49
C GLN A 21 -5.54 -2.77 -0.14
N LEU A 22 -4.21 -2.83 -0.29
CA LEU A 22 -3.32 -1.69 -0.11
C LEU A 22 -3.57 -0.60 -1.16
N SER A 23 -3.70 -1.00 -2.43
CA SER A 23 -4.07 -0.11 -3.55
C SER A 23 -5.39 0.62 -3.31
N ALA A 24 -6.42 -0.12 -2.88
CA ALA A 24 -7.72 0.47 -2.58
C ALA A 24 -7.66 1.44 -1.39
N ARG A 25 -6.94 1.08 -0.32
CA ARG A 25 -6.83 1.92 0.89
C ARG A 25 -6.00 3.18 0.67
N LEU A 26 -4.90 3.08 -0.07
CA LEU A 26 -4.03 4.21 -0.40
C LEU A 26 -4.49 5.00 -1.62
N GLN A 27 -5.63 4.62 -2.21
CA GLN A 27 -6.14 5.19 -3.47
C GLN A 27 -5.03 5.31 -4.53
N THR A 28 -4.18 4.30 -4.61
CA THR A 28 -2.99 4.29 -5.46
C THR A 28 -3.12 3.16 -6.48
N PRO A 29 -2.91 3.43 -7.78
CA PRO A 29 -3.01 2.41 -8.82
C PRO A 29 -2.22 1.15 -8.49
N GLN A 30 -2.83 -0.01 -8.73
CA GLN A 30 -2.20 -1.31 -8.47
C GLN A 30 -0.79 -1.43 -9.06
N PRO A 31 -0.52 -1.01 -10.33
CA PRO A 31 0.82 -1.12 -10.89
C PRO A 31 1.89 -0.30 -10.15
N LEU A 32 1.50 0.78 -9.47
CA LEU A 32 2.43 1.56 -8.65
C LEU A 32 2.69 0.90 -7.29
N ILE A 33 1.68 0.24 -6.72
CA ILE A 33 1.86 -0.57 -5.50
C ILE A 33 2.75 -1.79 -5.79
N ASP A 34 2.57 -2.44 -6.94
CA ASP A 34 3.38 -3.59 -7.35
C ASP A 34 4.84 -3.24 -7.67
N ALA A 35 5.12 -1.96 -7.94
CA ALA A 35 6.46 -1.45 -8.21
C ALA A 35 7.23 -1.01 -6.95
N MET A 36 6.60 -1.05 -5.77
CA MET A 36 7.17 -0.66 -4.47
C MET A 36 7.61 -1.88 -3.66
#